data_AF-A0A0Q5SF56-F1
#
_entry.id   AF-A0A0Q5SF56-F1
#
_cell.length_a   1.000
_cell.length_b   1.000
_cell.length_c   1.000
_cell.angle_alpha   90.00
_cell.angle_beta   90.00
_cell.angle_gamma   90.00
#
_symmetry.space_group_name_H-M   'P 1'
#
loop_
_entity.id
_entity.type
_entity.pdbx_description
1 polymer ?
#
loop_
_entity_poly.entity_id
_entity_poly.type
_entity_poly.pdbx_seq_one_letter_code
_entity_poly.pdbx_strand_id
1 'polypeptide(L)'
;MNAFDEGSASEPVHFELSDDERTLLWQGLGQWGGPADLTDAMAVAMGFTSTAGFFEEEERLSAALKAKAALPPEDWRRILLATEIVFASAIVGAGSLWQTVTGLDDESTLRILRRLQQRFPASFW
;
A
#
# COMPACT_ATOMS: atom_id res chain seq x y z
N MET A 1 34.71 4.40 -16.52
CA MET A 1 33.62 3.41 -16.59
C MET A 1 33.03 3.37 -15.20
N ASN A 2 32.02 4.22 -14.97
CA ASN A 2 31.48 4.44 -13.63
C ASN A 2 30.61 3.24 -13.25
N ALA A 3 30.92 2.66 -12.09
CA ALA A 3 30.04 1.71 -11.42
C ALA A 3 28.68 2.40 -11.25
N PHE A 4 27.65 1.81 -11.84
CA PHE A 4 26.29 2.17 -11.53
C PHE A 4 26.09 1.86 -10.05
N ASP A 5 25.72 2.90 -9.32
CA ASP A 5 25.33 2.86 -7.92
C ASP A 5 24.02 2.03 -7.81
N GLU A 6 24.16 0.71 -7.72
CA GLU A 6 23.06 -0.20 -7.39
C GLU A 6 22.67 -0.15 -5.90
N GLY A 7 23.30 0.76 -5.11
CA GLY A 7 23.09 0.87 -3.66
C GLY A 7 21.85 1.66 -3.22
N SER A 8 21.20 2.42 -4.11
CA SER A 8 20.13 3.34 -3.70
C SER A 8 18.72 2.74 -3.72
N ALA A 9 18.45 1.67 -4.47
CA ALA A 9 17.06 1.21 -4.72
C ALA A 9 16.47 0.32 -3.60
N SER A 10 17.32 -0.23 -2.72
CA SER A 10 16.92 -1.18 -1.69
C SER A 10 17.08 -0.66 -0.26
N GLU A 11 17.64 0.53 -0.05
CA GLU A 11 17.85 1.05 1.30
C GLU A 11 16.48 1.36 1.94
N PRO A 12 16.16 0.79 3.12
CA PRO A 12 14.89 1.05 3.77
C PRO A 12 14.70 2.53 4.10
N VAL A 13 13.58 3.09 3.67
CA VAL A 13 13.20 4.48 3.91
C VAL A 13 12.17 4.54 5.04
N HIS A 14 12.38 5.47 5.97
CA HIS A 14 11.45 5.75 7.05
C HIS A 14 10.60 6.99 6.72
N PHE A 15 9.27 6.84 6.77
CA PHE A 15 8.33 7.96 6.72
C PHE A 15 7.65 8.15 8.07
N GLU A 16 7.69 9.37 8.60
CA GLU A 16 6.93 9.75 9.79
C GLU A 16 5.43 9.90 9.47
N LEU A 17 4.71 8.79 9.39
CA LEU A 17 3.28 8.77 9.11
C LEU A 17 2.46 9.18 10.34
N SER A 18 1.41 9.98 10.12
CA SER A 18 0.38 10.18 11.14
C SER A 18 -0.35 8.86 11.41
N ASP A 19 -1.10 8.80 12.52
CA ASP A 19 -1.87 7.59 12.84
C ASP A 19 -2.99 7.33 11.83
N ASP A 20 -3.60 8.38 11.27
CA ASP A 20 -4.61 8.25 10.20
C ASP A 20 -3.98 7.75 8.89
N GLU A 21 -2.80 8.27 8.52
CA GLU A 21 -2.05 7.82 7.33
C GLU A 21 -1.68 6.35 7.44
N ARG A 22 -1.14 5.94 8.60
CA ARG A 22 -0.79 4.54 8.85
C ARG A 22 -2.04 3.64 8.86
N THR A 23 -3.13 4.11 9.48
CA THR A 23 -4.39 3.37 9.52
C THR A 23 -4.95 3.16 8.13
N LEU A 24 -4.90 4.19 7.27
CA LEU A 24 -5.32 4.08 5.87
C LEU A 24 -4.49 3.04 5.12
N LEU A 25 -3.16 3.07 5.21
CA LEU A 25 -2.30 2.10 4.53
C LEU A 25 -2.51 0.67 5.05
N TRP A 26 -2.69 0.51 6.37
CA TRP A 26 -2.97 -0.79 6.97
C TRP A 26 -4.32 -1.36 6.52
N GLN A 27 -5.36 -0.53 6.46
CA GLN A 27 -6.66 -0.92 5.90
C GLN A 27 -6.53 -1.25 4.41
N GLY A 28 -5.75 -0.45 3.66
CA GLY A 28 -5.49 -0.65 2.24
C GLY A 28 -4.90 -2.03 1.91
N LEU A 29 -4.06 -2.59 2.78
CA LEU A 29 -3.58 -3.96 2.66
C LEU A 29 -4.63 -4.98 3.10
N GLY A 30 -5.24 -4.78 4.26
CA GLY A 30 -6.11 -5.78 4.89
C GLY A 30 -7.39 -6.08 4.11
N GLN A 31 -7.92 -5.12 3.33
CA GLN A 31 -9.18 -5.32 2.61
C GLN A 31 -9.09 -6.28 1.40
N TRP A 32 -7.87 -6.64 0.98
CA TRP A 32 -7.65 -7.66 -0.07
C TRP A 32 -7.92 -9.10 0.40
N GLY A 33 -7.95 -9.34 1.72
CA GLY A 33 -8.44 -10.59 2.30
C GLY A 33 -9.95 -10.59 2.59
N GLY A 34 -10.65 -9.50 2.26
CA GLY A 34 -12.05 -9.26 2.58
C GLY A 34 -12.91 -9.05 1.33
N PRO A 35 -13.65 -7.93 1.20
CA PRO A 35 -14.61 -7.72 0.12
C PRO A 35 -13.98 -7.47 -1.26
N ALA A 36 -12.66 -7.25 -1.34
CA ALA A 36 -11.96 -7.03 -2.60
C ALA A 36 -11.66 -8.37 -3.31
N ASP A 37 -11.63 -8.34 -4.63
CA ASP A 37 -11.40 -9.51 -5.48
C ASP A 37 -9.91 -9.62 -5.85
N LEU A 38 -9.12 -10.20 -4.94
CA LEU A 38 -7.68 -10.39 -5.17
C LEU A 38 -7.40 -11.56 -6.12
N THR A 39 -7.21 -11.23 -7.39
CA THR A 39 -6.72 -12.16 -8.42
C THR A 39 -5.19 -12.10 -8.55
N ASP A 40 -4.58 -13.15 -9.10
CA ASP A 40 -3.13 -13.17 -9.39
C ASP A 40 -2.73 -12.00 -10.30
N ALA A 41 -3.56 -11.65 -11.29
CA ALA A 41 -3.29 -10.53 -12.17
C ALA A 41 -3.26 -9.20 -11.41
N MET A 42 -4.13 -9.02 -10.41
CA MET A 42 -4.15 -7.84 -9.57
C MET A 42 -2.96 -7.81 -8.60
N ALA A 43 -2.64 -8.94 -7.97
CA ALA A 43 -1.46 -9.06 -7.12
C ALA A 43 -0.18 -8.70 -7.88
N VAL A 44 -0.02 -9.21 -9.10
CA VAL A 44 1.11 -8.87 -9.98
C VAL A 44 1.11 -7.41 -10.39
N ALA A 45 -0.05 -6.83 -10.73
CA ALA A 45 -0.16 -5.41 -11.05
C ALA A 45 0.26 -4.51 -9.87
N MET A 46 0.01 -4.94 -8.63
CA MET A 46 0.44 -4.26 -7.41
C MET A 46 1.91 -4.48 -7.05
N GLY A 47 2.62 -5.36 -7.78
CA GLY A 47 4.03 -5.65 -7.58
C GLY A 47 4.33 -6.86 -6.69
N PHE A 48 3.33 -7.71 -6.41
CA PHE A 48 3.51 -9.00 -5.75
C PHE A 48 3.71 -10.12 -6.77
N THR A 49 4.08 -11.31 -6.32
CA THR A 49 4.35 -12.45 -7.22
C THR A 49 3.09 -13.23 -7.62
N SER A 50 2.09 -13.27 -6.75
CA SER A 50 0.79 -13.96 -6.92
C SER A 50 -0.15 -13.55 -5.78
N THR A 51 -1.39 -14.05 -5.78
CA THR A 51 -2.30 -13.91 -4.63
C THR A 51 -1.69 -14.55 -3.37
N ALA A 52 -1.03 -15.70 -3.48
CA ALA A 52 -0.34 -16.32 -2.34
C ALA A 52 0.82 -15.45 -1.85
N GLY A 53 1.65 -14.93 -2.77
CA GLY A 53 2.74 -14.03 -2.42
C GLY A 53 2.27 -12.70 -1.84
N PHE A 54 1.09 -12.21 -2.23
CA PHE A 54 0.48 -11.07 -1.57
C PHE A 54 0.21 -11.35 -0.09
N PHE A 55 -0.44 -12.47 0.25
CA PHE A 55 -0.79 -12.77 1.64
C PHE A 55 0.42 -13.12 2.51
N GLU A 56 1.45 -13.76 1.93
CA GLU A 56 2.73 -13.95 2.63
C GLU A 56 3.38 -12.62 3.02
N GLU A 57 3.33 -11.63 2.12
CA GLU A 57 3.90 -10.31 2.37
C GLU A 57 2.98 -9.40 3.19
N GLU A 58 1.66 -9.56 3.10
CA GLU A 58 0.67 -8.74 3.82
C GLU A 58 0.92 -8.76 5.33
N GLU A 59 1.15 -9.95 5.91
CA GLU A 59 1.45 -10.08 7.34
C GLU A 59 2.72 -9.29 7.72
N ARG A 60 3.78 -9.39 6.91
CA ARG A 60 5.05 -8.69 7.14
C ARG A 60 4.89 -7.18 7.04
N LEU A 61 4.20 -6.70 5.99
CA LEU A 61 3.98 -5.28 5.72
C LEU A 61 3.05 -4.65 6.77
N SER A 62 1.97 -5.36 7.15
CA SER A 62 1.08 -4.96 8.23
C SER A 62 1.81 -4.84 9.57
N ALA A 63 2.72 -5.78 9.89
CA ALA A 63 3.55 -5.71 11.09
C ALA A 63 4.53 -4.52 11.04
N ALA A 64 5.17 -4.28 9.89
CA ALA A 64 6.09 -3.16 9.71
C ALA A 64 5.40 -1.80 9.86
N LEU A 65 4.20 -1.63 9.29
CA LEU A 65 3.37 -0.43 9.47
C LEU A 65 3.09 -0.20 10.96
N LYS A 66 2.61 -1.22 11.68
CA LYS A 66 2.32 -1.15 13.13
C LYS A 66 3.56 -0.79 13.95
N ALA A 67 4.71 -1.36 13.60
CA ALA A 67 5.99 -1.11 14.27
C ALA A 67 6.64 0.24 13.90
N LYS A 68 6.08 1.00 12.95
CA LYS A 68 6.67 2.22 12.40
C LYS A 68 8.08 1.97 11.82
N ALA A 69 8.27 0.79 11.22
CA ALA A 69 9.55 0.38 10.67
C ALA A 69 9.87 1.11 9.36
N ALA A 70 11.17 1.25 9.06
CA ALA A 70 11.61 1.59 7.73
C ALA A 70 11.32 0.42 6.78
N LEU A 71 10.91 0.73 5.55
CA LEU A 71 10.61 -0.26 4.51
C LEU A 71 11.38 0.06 3.23
N PRO A 72 11.76 -0.97 2.45
CA PRO A 72 12.25 -0.76 1.09
C PRO A 72 11.29 0.11 0.26
N PRO A 73 11.81 0.95 -0.66
CA PRO A 73 11.00 1.72 -1.60
C PRO A 73 9.91 0.91 -2.32
N GLU A 74 10.21 -0.32 -2.73
CA GLU A 74 9.24 -1.18 -3.42
C GLU A 74 8.04 -1.56 -2.54
N ASP A 75 8.26 -1.73 -1.24
CA ASP A 75 7.21 -2.08 -0.29
C ASP A 75 6.28 -0.89 -0.06
N TRP A 76 6.83 0.32 0.05
CA TRP A 76 6.00 1.52 0.11
C TRP A 76 5.13 1.67 -1.14
N ARG A 77 5.68 1.38 -2.32
CA ARG A 77 4.95 1.40 -3.59
C ARG A 77 3.84 0.34 -3.62
N ARG A 78 4.13 -0.90 -3.24
CA ARG A 78 3.15 -2.00 -3.13
C ARG A 78 1.99 -1.61 -2.23
N ILE A 79 2.29 -1.09 -1.04
CA ILE A 79 1.30 -0.66 -0.04
C ILE A 79 0.43 0.48 -0.59
N LEU A 80 1.06 1.51 -1.16
CA LEU A 80 0.31 2.66 -1.69
C LEU A 80 -0.61 2.24 -2.83
N LEU A 81 -0.09 1.49 -3.81
CA LEU A 81 -0.88 1.06 -4.97
C LEU A 81 -2.03 0.13 -4.56
N ALA A 82 -1.78 -0.80 -3.63
CA ALA A 82 -2.82 -1.64 -3.06
C ALA A 82 -3.93 -0.81 -2.37
N THR A 83 -3.54 0.24 -1.64
CA THR A 83 -4.47 1.16 -0.98
C THR A 83 -5.29 1.96 -2.01
N GLU A 84 -4.65 2.48 -3.05
CA GLU A 84 -5.31 3.27 -4.09
C GLU A 84 -6.39 2.46 -4.82
N ILE A 85 -6.06 1.23 -5.21
CA ILE A 85 -6.97 0.37 -5.97
C ILE A 85 -8.13 -0.10 -5.09
N VAL A 86 -7.83 -0.58 -3.87
CA VAL A 86 -8.87 -1.12 -2.98
C VAL A 86 -9.86 -0.05 -2.53
N PHE A 87 -9.38 1.19 -2.34
CA PHE A 87 -10.24 2.32 -2.02
C PHE A 87 -11.08 2.77 -3.21
N ALA A 88 -10.47 2.96 -4.39
CA ALA A 88 -11.16 3.63 -5.49
C ALA A 88 -12.07 2.72 -6.32
N SER A 89 -11.79 1.42 -6.37
CA SER A 89 -12.49 0.49 -7.28
C SER A 89 -13.66 -0.20 -6.60
N ALA A 90 -14.85 -0.09 -7.19
CA ALA A 90 -16.00 -0.93 -6.85
C ALA A 90 -16.04 -2.27 -7.62
N ILE A 91 -15.12 -2.47 -8.57
CA ILE A 91 -15.07 -3.69 -9.41
C ILE A 91 -14.15 -4.74 -8.79
N VAL A 92 -12.94 -4.32 -8.43
CA VAL A 92 -11.90 -5.21 -7.87
C VAL A 92 -11.57 -4.89 -6.42
N GLY A 93 -11.95 -3.70 -5.95
CA GLY A 93 -11.67 -3.23 -4.61
C GLY A 93 -12.91 -3.21 -3.73
N ALA A 94 -12.82 -2.45 -2.65
CA ALA A 94 -13.87 -2.24 -1.67
C ALA A 94 -14.59 -0.90 -1.85
N GLY A 95 -14.46 -0.19 -2.97
CA GLY A 95 -14.87 1.22 -3.05
C GLY A 95 -16.32 1.52 -2.65
N SER A 96 -17.28 0.69 -3.07
CA SER A 96 -18.69 0.86 -2.65
C SER A 96 -18.97 0.44 -1.20
N LEU A 97 -18.07 -0.33 -0.60
CA LEU A 97 -18.18 -0.86 0.77
C LEU A 97 -17.17 -0.22 1.73
N TRP A 98 -16.34 0.71 1.25
CA TRP A 98 -15.13 1.16 1.94
C TRP A 98 -15.44 1.68 3.33
N GLN A 99 -16.38 2.62 3.43
CA GLN A 99 -16.83 3.16 4.71
C GLN A 99 -17.47 2.09 5.61
N THR A 100 -18.13 1.08 5.03
CA THR A 100 -18.77 0.01 5.80
C THR A 100 -17.74 -0.94 6.42
N VAL A 101 -16.69 -1.31 5.68
CA VAL A 101 -15.70 -2.30 6.15
C VAL A 101 -14.54 -1.67 6.90
N THR A 102 -14.25 -0.39 6.70
CA THR A 102 -13.13 0.32 7.36
C THR A 102 -13.58 1.37 8.37
N GLY A 103 -14.81 1.89 8.27
CA GLY A 103 -15.28 3.06 9.00
C GLY A 103 -14.75 4.40 8.49
N LEU A 104 -13.91 4.41 7.43
CA LEU A 104 -13.30 5.61 6.87
C LEU A 104 -14.20 6.19 5.77
N ASP A 105 -14.51 7.48 5.84
CA ASP A 105 -15.29 8.16 4.79
C ASP A 105 -14.43 8.52 3.57
N ASP A 106 -15.06 8.64 2.40
CA ASP A 106 -14.37 8.89 1.12
C ASP A 106 -13.61 10.23 1.09
N GLU A 107 -14.19 11.29 1.67
CA GLU A 107 -13.59 12.63 1.62
C GLU A 107 -12.28 12.65 2.43
N SER A 108 -12.34 12.16 3.66
CA SER A 108 -11.18 12.05 4.54
C SER A 108 -10.15 11.08 3.94
N THR A 109 -10.59 9.94 3.42
CA THR A 109 -9.70 8.95 2.79
C THR A 109 -8.95 9.55 1.61
N LEU A 110 -9.65 10.21 0.69
CA LEU A 110 -9.04 10.83 -0.48
C LEU A 110 -8.06 11.94 -0.08
N ARG A 111 -8.40 12.75 0.94
CA ARG A 111 -7.51 13.79 1.47
C ARG A 111 -6.21 13.19 2.04
N ILE A 112 -6.32 12.13 2.84
CA ILE A 112 -5.15 11.43 3.41
C ILE A 112 -4.31 10.81 2.29
N LEU A 113 -4.94 10.14 1.33
CA LEU A 113 -4.28 9.50 0.20
C LEU A 113 -3.47 10.51 -0.65
N ARG A 114 -4.03 11.70 -0.90
CA ARG A 114 -3.32 12.77 -1.61
C ARG A 114 -2.10 13.28 -0.84
N ARG A 115 -2.14 13.32 0.49
CA ARG A 115 -0.96 13.65 1.31
C ARG A 115 0.10 12.56 1.18
N LEU A 116 -0.28 11.29 1.29
CA LEU A 116 0.64 10.15 1.12
C LEU A 116 1.35 10.18 -0.25
N GLN A 117 0.59 10.38 -1.33
CA GLN A 117 1.12 10.48 -2.69
C GLN A 117 2.13 11.63 -2.87
N GLN A 118 2.00 12.72 -2.12
CA GLN A 118 2.95 13.84 -2.15
C GLN A 118 4.22 13.57 -1.34
N ARG A 119 4.17 12.63 -0.39
CA ARG A 119 5.32 12.28 0.46
C ARG A 119 6.23 11.26 -0.21
N PHE A 120 5.67 10.35 -1.01
CA PHE A 120 6.45 9.31 -1.65
C PHE A 120 7.17 9.87 -2.88
N PRO A 121 8.51 9.76 -2.96
CA PRO A 121 9.28 10.32 -4.06
C PRO A 121 8.78 9.83 -5.43
N ALA A 122 8.85 10.70 -6.44
CA ALA A 122 8.53 10.31 -7.81
C ALA A 122 9.45 9.18 -8.34
N SER A 123 10.61 8.99 -7.73
CA SER A 123 11.54 7.88 -8.03
C SER A 123 11.07 6.51 -7.54
N PHE A 124 9.92 6.44 -6.84
CA PHE A 124 9.28 5.16 -6.49
C PHE A 124 8.46 4.59 -7.65
N TRP A 125 8.32 5.29 -8.79
CA TRP A 125 7.49 4.89 -9.93
C TRP A 125 8.31 4.48 -11.16
#